data_AF-A0A4Q3V8D2-F1
#
_entry.id   AF-A0A4Q3V8D2-F1
#
_cell.length_a   1.000
_cell.length_b   1.000
_cell.length_c   1.000
_cell.angle_alpha   90.00
_cell.angle_beta   90.00
_cell.angle_gamma   90.00
#
_symmetry.space_group_name_H-M   'P 1'
#
loop_
_entity.id
_entity.type
_entity.pdbx_description
1 polymer ?
#
loop_
_entity_poly.entity_id
_entity_poly.type
_entity_poly.pdbx_seq_one_letter_code
_entity_poly.pdbx_strand_id
1 'polypeptide(L)'
;MKVYFLGTGTSQGIPVIGSTHPVCLSADARDKRLRVSVWIHWENGSFVIDCGPDFRQQMLTSGCTKLDGILFTHEHADHTAGLDDIRPFNFFQRKKIPVFAHRRVIENLERRFDYIFEKENRYPGAPEVYVI
;
A
#
# COMPACT_ATOMS: atom_id res chain seq x y z
N MET A 1 12.63 -16.01 5.94
CA MET A 1 11.90 -14.72 5.90
C MET A 1 12.72 -13.70 5.13
N LYS A 2 12.10 -12.84 4.33
CA LYS A 2 12.69 -11.76 3.54
C LYS A 2 11.91 -10.48 3.79
N VAL A 3 12.62 -9.35 3.80
CA VAL A 3 12.05 -8.01 4.00
C VAL A 3 12.51 -7.14 2.84
N TYR A 4 11.56 -6.50 2.17
CA TYR A 4 11.77 -5.62 1.02
C TYR A 4 11.32 -4.21 1.38
N PHE A 5 12.24 -3.26 1.29
CA PHE A 5 11.91 -1.84 1.40
C PHE A 5 11.36 -1.36 0.05
N LEU A 6 10.03 -1.28 -0.04
CA LEU A 6 9.33 -0.88 -1.26
C LEU A 6 9.44 0.63 -1.50
N GLY A 7 9.53 1.40 -0.43
CA GLY A 7 9.83 2.82 -0.44
C GLY A 7 10.50 3.24 0.86
N THR A 8 11.34 4.27 0.76
CA THR A 8 12.15 4.82 1.87
C THR A 8 12.09 6.35 1.90
N GLY A 9 11.12 6.92 1.20
CA GLY A 9 10.88 8.35 1.11
C GLY A 9 9.98 8.87 2.23
N THR A 10 9.98 10.19 2.37
CA THR A 10 8.98 10.93 3.17
C THR A 10 7.61 10.88 2.48
N SER A 11 6.60 11.51 3.08
CA SER A 11 5.23 11.61 2.55
C SER A 11 5.15 12.18 1.14
N GLN A 12 6.11 13.02 0.75
CA GLN A 12 6.21 13.64 -0.58
C GLN A 12 7.07 12.83 -1.58
N GLY A 13 7.70 11.73 -1.13
CA GLY A 13 8.73 11.04 -1.90
C GLY A 13 9.97 11.92 -2.15
N ILE A 14 10.92 11.40 -2.92
CA ILE A 14 12.04 12.16 -3.48
C ILE A 14 12.19 11.74 -4.95
N PRO A 15 12.25 12.69 -5.91
CA PRO A 15 12.25 14.14 -5.74
C PRO A 15 10.92 14.71 -5.24
N VAL A 16 10.98 15.78 -4.45
CA VAL A 16 9.80 16.57 -4.08
C VAL A 16 9.35 17.39 -5.28
N ILE A 17 8.04 17.39 -5.56
CA ILE A 17 7.44 18.14 -6.67
C ILE A 17 7.84 19.62 -6.57
N GLY A 18 8.47 20.15 -7.63
CA GLY A 18 8.90 21.54 -7.72
C GLY A 18 10.18 21.90 -6.94
N SER A 19 10.83 20.95 -6.26
CA SER A 19 12.05 21.22 -5.51
C SER A 19 13.31 21.20 -6.38
N THR A 20 14.17 22.21 -6.21
CA THR A 20 15.51 22.30 -6.82
C THR A 20 16.63 21.93 -5.85
N HIS A 21 16.30 21.36 -4.67
CA HIS A 21 17.31 20.90 -3.72
C HIS A 21 18.24 19.86 -4.39
N PRO A 22 19.57 19.88 -4.13
CA PRO A 22 20.53 19.01 -4.82
C PRO A 22 20.17 17.51 -4.82
N VAL A 23 19.62 16.99 -3.72
CA VAL A 23 19.13 15.59 -3.64
C VAL A 23 18.00 15.30 -4.63
N CYS A 24 17.08 16.25 -4.86
CA CYS A 24 16.00 16.07 -5.84
C CYS A 24 16.55 16.03 -7.29
N LEU A 25 17.64 16.75 -7.54
CA LEU A 25 18.35 16.79 -8.83
C LEU A 25 19.40 15.68 -9.00
N SER A 26 19.67 14.90 -7.96
CA SER A 26 20.66 13.82 -7.97
C SER A 26 20.38 12.80 -9.07
N ALA A 27 21.44 12.34 -9.75
CA ALA A 27 21.38 11.25 -10.72
C ALA A 27 21.53 9.86 -10.06
N ASP A 28 21.84 9.81 -8.76
CA ASP A 28 21.92 8.55 -8.02
C ASP A 28 20.52 7.94 -7.86
N ALA A 29 20.34 6.70 -8.30
CA ALA A 29 19.08 5.99 -8.19
C ALA A 29 18.61 5.83 -6.73
N ARG A 30 19.53 5.81 -5.75
CA ARG A 30 19.22 5.69 -4.31
C ARG A 30 18.55 6.94 -3.73
N ASP A 31 18.68 8.08 -4.42
CA ASP A 31 17.98 9.31 -4.07
C ASP A 31 16.57 9.36 -4.65
N LYS A 32 16.17 8.43 -5.51
CA LYS A 32 14.79 8.32 -6.01
C LYS A 32 13.99 7.41 -5.07
N ARG A 33 13.14 8.02 -4.25
CA ARG A 33 12.46 7.34 -3.14
C ARG A 33 10.95 7.48 -3.25
N LEU A 34 10.29 6.35 -3.42
CA LEU A 34 8.83 6.22 -3.27
C LEU A 34 8.42 6.40 -1.80
N ARG A 35 7.15 6.71 -1.55
CA ARG A 35 6.58 6.78 -0.19
C ARG A 35 6.80 5.48 0.55
N VAL A 36 7.02 5.57 1.86
CA VAL A 36 7.43 4.45 2.70
C VAL A 36 6.42 3.30 2.63
N SER A 37 6.93 2.08 2.44
CA SER A 37 6.18 0.83 2.53
C SER A 37 7.17 -0.33 2.61
N VAL A 38 6.76 -1.42 3.26
CA VAL A 38 7.59 -2.62 3.42
C VAL A 38 6.79 -3.84 3.04
N TRP A 39 7.40 -4.74 2.27
CA TRP A 39 6.87 -6.08 2.01
C TRP A 39 7.67 -7.12 2.78
N ILE A 40 6.98 -7.95 3.56
CA ILE A 40 7.55 -9.04 4.35
C ILE A 40 7.02 -10.36 3.78
N HIS A 41 7.93 -11.26 3.42
CA HIS A 41 7.59 -12.54 2.82
C HIS A 41 8.36 -13.71 3.47
N TRP A 42 7.66 -14.82 3.70
CA TRP A 42 8.23 -16.12 4.06
C TRP A 42 7.40 -17.23 3.42
N GLU A 43 7.79 -18.48 3.64
CA GLU A 43 7.20 -19.67 2.99
C GLU A 43 5.67 -19.64 2.92
N ASN A 44 5.01 -19.25 4.01
CA ASN A 44 3.54 -19.28 4.14
C ASN A 44 2.91 -17.90 4.33
N GLY A 45 3.62 -16.81 4.06
CA GLY A 45 3.08 -15.47 4.27
C GLY A 45 3.68 -14.39 3.37
N SER A 46 2.84 -13.42 3.02
CA SER A 46 3.19 -12.27 2.19
C SER A 46 2.39 -11.05 2.64
N PHE A 47 3.02 -10.15 3.40
CA PHE A 47 2.35 -9.03 4.05
C PHE A 47 2.97 -7.72 3.66
N VAL A 48 2.14 -6.71 3.44
CA VAL A 48 2.60 -5.33 3.21
C VAL A 48 2.27 -4.49 4.42
N ILE A 49 3.22 -3.67 4.85
CA ILE A 49 3.03 -2.59 5.81
C ILE A 49 2.83 -1.32 4.99
N ASP A 50 1.64 -0.74 5.10
CA ASP A 50 1.13 0.43 4.39
C ASP A 50 1.04 0.29 2.86
N CYS A 51 -0.11 0.67 2.28
CA CYS A 51 -0.31 0.77 0.84
C CYS A 51 -0.52 2.24 0.45
N GLY A 52 0.59 2.98 0.39
CA GLY A 52 0.64 4.36 -0.08
C GLY A 52 0.32 4.52 -1.56
N PRO A 53 0.32 5.75 -2.10
CA PRO A 53 -0.09 5.98 -3.48
C PRO A 53 0.91 5.46 -4.53
N ASP A 54 2.07 4.95 -4.11
CA ASP A 54 3.03 4.26 -4.99
C ASP A 54 2.82 2.74 -5.03
N PHE A 55 1.83 2.20 -4.32
CA PHE A 55 1.65 0.76 -4.09
C PHE A 55 1.66 -0.06 -5.39
N ARG A 56 0.94 0.38 -6.43
CA ARG A 56 0.97 -0.29 -7.74
C ARG A 56 2.38 -0.41 -8.30
N GLN A 57 3.14 0.69 -8.32
CA GLN A 57 4.52 0.69 -8.83
C GLN A 57 5.43 -0.18 -7.95
N GLN A 58 5.25 -0.14 -6.63
CA GLN A 58 5.99 -0.95 -5.67
C GLN A 58 5.76 -2.45 -5.87
N MET A 59 4.52 -2.88 -6.09
CA MET A 59 4.19 -4.29 -6.35
C MET A 59 4.76 -4.76 -7.70
N LEU A 60 4.63 -3.95 -8.75
CA LEU A 60 5.18 -4.26 -10.07
C LEU A 60 6.71 -4.39 -10.05
N THR A 61 7.39 -3.47 -9.37
CA THR A 61 8.87 -3.43 -9.33
C THR A 61 9.44 -4.53 -8.42
N SER A 62 8.77 -4.84 -7.31
CA SER A 62 9.22 -5.89 -6.39
C SER A 62 8.94 -7.31 -6.90
N GLY A 63 8.07 -7.47 -7.90
CA GLY A 63 7.62 -8.78 -8.37
C GLY A 63 6.72 -9.49 -7.35
N CYS A 64 6.06 -8.75 -6.46
CA CYS A 64 5.12 -9.31 -5.49
C CYS A 64 3.87 -9.82 -6.22
N THR A 65 3.71 -11.15 -6.27
CA THR A 65 2.57 -11.81 -6.95
C THR A 65 1.49 -12.30 -5.98
N LYS A 66 1.73 -12.19 -4.68
CA LYS A 66 0.82 -12.68 -3.64
C LYS A 66 0.73 -11.69 -2.47
N LEU A 67 -0.48 -11.46 -1.97
CA LEU A 67 -0.75 -10.66 -0.78
C LEU A 67 -1.68 -11.44 0.16
N ASP A 68 -1.21 -11.71 1.37
CA ASP A 68 -1.93 -12.42 2.43
C ASP A 68 -2.53 -11.48 3.47
N GLY A 69 -2.05 -10.24 3.57
CA GLY A 69 -2.64 -9.22 4.43
C GLY A 69 -1.93 -7.87 4.30
N ILE A 70 -2.60 -6.83 4.79
CA ILE A 70 -2.06 -5.46 4.85
C ILE A 70 -2.13 -4.98 6.29
N LEU A 71 -1.03 -4.45 6.79
CA LEU A 71 -0.98 -3.76 8.07
C LEU A 71 -0.90 -2.26 7.81
N PHE A 72 -1.80 -1.47 8.39
CA PHE A 72 -1.68 -0.01 8.37
C PHE A 72 -1.10 0.51 9.67
N THR A 73 -0.07 1.36 9.56
CA THR A 73 0.54 2.04 10.71
C THR A 73 -0.35 3.17 11.21
N HIS A 74 -0.82 4.03 10.30
CA HIS A 74 -1.71 5.15 10.57
C HIS A 74 -2.41 5.63 9.30
N GLU A 75 -3.34 6.57 9.44
CA GLU A 75 -4.31 6.92 8.40
C GLU A 75 -3.84 7.97 7.38
N HIS A 76 -2.59 8.43 7.41
CA HIS A 76 -2.16 9.46 6.46
C HIS A 76 -2.16 8.95 5.00
N ALA A 77 -2.31 9.87 4.04
CA ALA A 77 -2.53 9.54 2.63
C ALA A 77 -1.33 8.83 1.99
N ASP A 78 -0.11 9.18 2.39
CA ASP A 78 1.13 8.54 1.97
C ASP A 78 1.24 7.07 2.39
N HIS A 79 0.39 6.61 3.31
CA HIS A 79 0.31 5.23 3.78
C HIS A 79 -0.93 4.47 3.28
N THR A 80 -1.96 5.17 2.80
CA THR A 80 -3.31 4.60 2.58
C THR A 80 -3.88 4.79 1.19
N ALA A 81 -3.40 5.78 0.43
CA ALA A 81 -4.04 6.19 -0.82
C ALA A 81 -3.91 5.18 -1.98
N GLY A 82 -3.12 4.12 -1.84
CA GLY A 82 -3.03 3.03 -2.81
C GLY A 82 -3.95 1.84 -2.52
N LEU A 83 -4.86 1.93 -1.54
CA LEU A 83 -5.72 0.80 -1.15
C LEU A 83 -6.59 0.27 -2.30
N ASP A 84 -6.99 1.11 -3.25
CA ASP A 84 -7.77 0.67 -4.42
C ASP A 84 -6.98 -0.26 -5.35
N ASP A 85 -5.65 -0.21 -5.33
CA ASP A 85 -4.78 -1.02 -6.19
C ASP A 85 -4.61 -2.47 -5.72
N ILE A 86 -5.32 -2.90 -4.67
CA ILE A 86 -5.30 -4.31 -4.23
C ILE A 86 -6.20 -5.23 -5.08
N ARG A 87 -7.08 -4.66 -5.92
CA ARG A 87 -8.05 -5.39 -6.76
C ARG A 87 -7.45 -6.55 -7.54
N PRO A 88 -6.26 -6.43 -8.18
CA PRO A 88 -5.65 -7.57 -8.86
C PRO A 88 -5.38 -8.74 -7.91
N PHE A 89 -4.96 -8.49 -6.67
CA PHE A 89 -4.78 -9.56 -5.68
C PHE A 89 -6.12 -10.21 -5.29
N ASN A 90 -7.18 -9.43 -5.14
CA ASN A 90 -8.52 -9.99 -4.91
C ASN A 90 -8.94 -10.90 -6.06
N PHE A 91 -8.82 -10.41 -7.29
CA PHE A 91 -9.24 -11.10 -8.50
C PHE A 91 -8.45 -12.38 -8.75
N PHE A 92 -7.11 -12.31 -8.78
CA PHE A 92 -6.27 -13.44 -9.10
C PHE A 92 -6.19 -14.48 -7.98
N GLN A 93 -6.23 -14.06 -6.71
CA GLN A 93 -6.18 -14.99 -5.57
C GLN A 93 -7.57 -15.47 -5.13
N ARG A 94 -8.65 -14.88 -5.66
CA ARG A 94 -10.05 -15.16 -5.30
C ARG A 94 -10.28 -15.11 -3.79
N LYS A 95 -9.71 -14.09 -3.13
CA LYS A 95 -9.82 -13.92 -1.67
C LYS A 95 -9.91 -12.47 -1.27
N LYS A 96 -10.61 -12.22 -0.16
CA LYS A 96 -10.58 -10.93 0.54
C LYS A 96 -9.24 -10.77 1.25
N ILE A 97 -8.69 -9.56 1.25
CA ILE A 97 -7.43 -9.27 1.93
C ILE A 97 -7.72 -8.81 3.37
N PRO A 98 -7.18 -9.48 4.40
CA PRO A 98 -7.29 -8.99 5.77
C PRO A 98 -6.53 -7.67 5.92
N VAL A 99 -7.16 -6.72 6.59
CA VAL A 99 -6.59 -5.42 6.97
C VAL A 99 -6.45 -5.38 8.48
N PHE A 100 -5.22 -5.18 8.95
CA PHE A 100 -4.88 -5.05 10.37
C PHE A 100 -4.53 -3.59 10.65
N ALA A 101 -5.21 -2.96 11.60
CA ALA A 101 -4.86 -1.62 12.06
C ALA A 101 -5.48 -1.31 13.42
N HIS A 102 -5.06 -0.21 14.03
CA HIS A 102 -5.80 0.33 15.17
C HIS A 102 -7.23 0.74 14.77
N ARG A 103 -8.19 0.60 15.68
CA ARG A 103 -9.60 0.98 15.46
C ARG A 103 -9.76 2.39 14.87
N ARG A 104 -9.01 3.37 15.37
CA ARG A 104 -8.99 4.75 14.84
C ARG A 104 -8.65 4.82 13.35
N VAL A 105 -7.71 3.98 12.90
CA VAL A 105 -7.28 3.91 11.50
C VAL A 105 -8.37 3.27 10.65
N ILE A 106 -8.97 2.17 11.12
CA ILE A 106 -10.10 1.51 10.45
C ILE A 106 -11.26 2.48 10.25
N GLU A 107 -11.69 3.17 11.30
CA GLU A 107 -12.80 4.14 11.24
C GLU A 107 -12.52 5.28 10.24
N ASN A 108 -11.25 5.67 10.07
CA ASN A 108 -10.86 6.66 9.06
C ASN A 108 -10.92 6.08 7.64
N LEU A 109 -10.44 4.85 7.45
CA LEU A 109 -10.44 4.17 6.15
C LEU A 109 -11.87 3.86 5.68
N GLU A 110 -12.74 3.39 6.57
CA GLU A 110 -14.16 3.14 6.28
C GLU A 110 -14.90 4.39 5.81
N ARG A 111 -14.49 5.58 6.27
CA ARG A 111 -15.08 6.85 5.81
C ARG A 111 -14.52 7.34 4.47
N ARG A 112 -13.21 7.19 4.25
CA ARG A 112 -12.52 7.71 3.04
C ARG A 112 -12.62 6.78 1.85
N PHE A 113 -12.77 5.49 2.10
CA PHE A 113 -12.86 4.43 1.10
C PHE A 113 -14.12 3.59 1.35
N ASP A 114 -15.23 4.25 1.68
CA ASP A 114 -16.53 3.64 2.01
C ASP A 114 -16.91 2.48 1.09
N TYR A 115 -16.76 2.66 -0.23
CA TYR A 115 -17.04 1.66 -1.24
C TYR A 115 -16.20 0.36 -1.14
N ILE A 116 -15.01 0.42 -0.52
CA ILE A 116 -14.16 -0.75 -0.27
C ILE A 116 -14.71 -1.57 0.90
N PHE A 117 -15.22 -0.89 1.92
CA PHE A 117 -15.70 -1.48 3.17
C PHE A 117 -17.20 -1.80 3.16
N GLU A 118 -17.93 -1.35 2.13
CA GLU A 118 -19.34 -1.64 1.96
C GLU A 118 -19.60 -3.15 1.84
N LYS A 119 -20.65 -3.65 2.51
CA LYS A 119 -20.99 -5.08 2.57
C LYS A 119 -22.11 -5.47 1.61
N GLU A 120 -22.96 -4.52 1.23
CA GLU A 120 -24.15 -4.71 0.40
C GLU A 120 -24.02 -3.91 -0.90
N ASN A 121 -24.69 -4.34 -1.97
CA ASN A 121 -24.75 -3.61 -3.26
C ASN A 121 -23.40 -3.15 -3.85
N ARG A 122 -22.32 -3.88 -3.53
CA ARG A 122 -20.98 -3.57 -3.99
C ARG A 122 -20.92 -3.61 -5.51
N TYR A 123 -20.28 -2.63 -6.14
CA TYR A 123 -20.11 -2.64 -7.58
C TYR A 123 -19.09 -3.72 -8.01
N PRO A 124 -19.25 -4.33 -9.19
CA PRO A 124 -18.33 -5.34 -9.69
C PRO A 124 -16.89 -4.82 -9.79
N GLY A 125 -15.94 -5.55 -9.19
CA GLY A 125 -14.52 -5.21 -9.24
C GLY A 125 -14.02 -4.26 -8.15
N ALA A 126 -14.88 -3.88 -7.19
CA ALA A 126 -14.43 -3.15 -6.00
C ALA A 126 -13.39 -3.96 -5.19
N PRO A 127 -12.38 -3.31 -4.58
CA PRO A 127 -11.42 -3.99 -3.70
C PRO A 127 -12.12 -4.70 -2.55
N GLU A 128 -11.72 -5.93 -2.22
CA GLU A 128 -12.37 -6.74 -1.18
C GLU A 128 -11.49 -6.94 0.06
N VAL A 129 -11.96 -6.46 1.20
CA VAL A 129 -11.24 -6.55 2.48
C VAL A 129 -12.13 -7.08 3.61
N TYR A 130 -11.49 -7.47 4.72
CA TYR A 130 -12.13 -7.60 6.02
C TYR A 130 -11.14 -7.15 7.10
N VAL A 131 -11.68 -6.57 8.17
CA VAL A 131 -10.88 -5.93 9.23
C VAL A 131 -10.60 -6.93 10.35
N ILE A 132 -9.39 -6.88 10.91
CA ILE A 132 -8.95 -7.62 12.10
C ILE A 132 -8.50 -6.65 13.18
#